data_AF-A0A151T1M0-F1
#
_entry.id   AF-A0A151T1M0-F1
#
_cell.length_a   1.000
_cell.length_b   1.000
_cell.length_c   1.000
_cell.angle_alpha   90.00
_cell.angle_beta   90.00
_cell.angle_gamma   90.00
#
_symmetry.space_group_name_H-M   'P 1'
#
loop_
_entity.id
_entity.type
_entity.pdbx_description
1 polymer ?
#
loop_
_entity_poly.entity_id
_entity_poly.type
_entity_poly.pdbx_seq_one_letter_code
_entity_poly.pdbx_strand_id
1 'polypeptide(L)'
;MRVTWITDDKSAPSIVEYGTLPGQYHSVAEGETKSYSYLFYSSGMIHHTVIGPLEHNSVYYYRCGGQGPEFQLKTPPAQFPITFAVAGDLGQTGWTKSTLDHIDQCKYNVHLLPGDLSYADYIQHRWDSFGRLVQPLASARPWMVTQGNHEVESIPLLKDGFVSYNSRWKMPFEESGSSSNLYYSFEVAGVHIIMLGSYADYDEYSEQYRWLKADLSKVDRKRTPWLLVLFHVPWYNSNTAHQGEGADMMTAMEPLLYAASVDLVLAGHVHAYERSKRVYNGRLDPCGSVHITIGDGGNKEGLAARYINPQPIWSEFREASFGHGELKIINSSHAFWSWHRNDDDEPVKSDDIWITSLTSTGCVDQKRNELRNKLMTP
;
A
#
# COMPACT_ATOMS: atom_id res chain seq x y z
N MET A 1 -16.69 -1.16 -2.18
CA MET A 1 -15.55 -2.10 -2.05
C MET A 1 -15.38 -2.82 -3.38
N ARG A 2 -14.16 -2.96 -3.91
CA ARG A 2 -13.93 -3.73 -5.14
C ARG A 2 -13.63 -5.19 -4.79
N VAL A 3 -14.35 -6.11 -5.43
CA VAL A 3 -14.10 -7.56 -5.40
C VAL A 3 -13.52 -7.94 -6.74
N THR A 4 -12.42 -8.69 -6.74
CA THR A 4 -11.74 -9.14 -7.96
C THR A 4 -11.48 -10.63 -7.90
N TRP A 5 -11.76 -11.33 -8.99
CA TRP A 5 -11.52 -12.76 -9.13
C TRP A 5 -11.21 -13.12 -10.57
N ILE A 6 -10.71 -14.34 -10.79
CA ILE A 6 -10.33 -14.84 -12.12
C ILE A 6 -11.07 -16.15 -12.40
N THR A 7 -11.57 -16.31 -13.63
CA THR A 7 -12.20 -17.55 -14.12
C THR A 7 -11.54 -18.04 -15.41
N ASP A 8 -11.45 -19.36 -15.58
CA ASP A 8 -11.04 -19.95 -16.87
C ASP A 8 -12.17 -19.93 -17.90
N ASP A 9 -13.43 -19.98 -17.42
CA ASP A 9 -14.61 -19.83 -18.26
C ASP A 9 -14.77 -18.37 -18.70
N LYS A 10 -14.70 -18.17 -20.03
CA LYS A 10 -14.86 -16.84 -20.67
C LYS A 10 -16.30 -16.35 -20.70
N SER A 11 -17.28 -17.23 -20.44
CA SER A 11 -18.69 -16.90 -20.38
C SER A 11 -19.18 -16.59 -18.96
N ALA A 12 -18.31 -16.74 -17.96
CA ALA A 12 -18.64 -16.45 -16.57
C ALA A 12 -19.09 -14.97 -16.41
N PRO A 13 -20.21 -14.71 -15.73
CA PRO A 13 -20.68 -13.34 -15.50
C PRO A 13 -19.84 -12.62 -14.44
N SER A 14 -19.58 -11.33 -14.63
CA SER A 14 -18.93 -10.48 -13.62
C SER A 14 -19.94 -9.99 -12.58
N ILE A 15 -20.51 -10.92 -11.80
CA ILE A 15 -21.47 -10.60 -10.75
C ILE A 15 -20.94 -10.97 -9.36
N VAL A 16 -21.29 -10.15 -8.37
CA VAL A 16 -21.08 -10.45 -6.95
C VAL A 16 -22.42 -10.38 -6.24
N GLU A 17 -22.83 -11.49 -5.67
CA GLU A 17 -23.99 -11.56 -4.78
C GLU A 17 -23.48 -11.46 -3.34
N TYR A 18 -24.08 -10.59 -2.53
CA TYR A 18 -23.63 -10.32 -1.18
C TYR A 18 -24.78 -10.01 -0.20
N GLY A 19 -24.52 -10.23 1.09
CA GLY A 19 -25.47 -10.00 2.17
C GLY A 19 -24.80 -10.08 3.55
N THR A 20 -25.56 -9.84 4.62
CA THR A 20 -25.03 -9.82 6.01
C THR A 20 -25.23 -11.15 6.74
N LEU A 21 -25.89 -12.13 6.11
CA LEU A 21 -26.13 -13.46 6.67
C LEU A 21 -25.50 -14.53 5.75
N PRO A 22 -24.91 -15.60 6.32
CA PRO A 22 -24.37 -16.71 5.54
C PRO A 22 -25.45 -17.35 4.66
N GLY A 23 -25.12 -17.60 3.40
CA GLY A 23 -25.98 -18.22 2.40
C GLY A 23 -27.14 -17.34 1.92
N GLN A 24 -27.25 -16.08 2.37
CA GLN A 24 -28.35 -15.18 2.02
C GLN A 24 -27.82 -13.89 1.39
N TYR A 25 -27.95 -13.82 0.06
CA TYR A 25 -27.45 -12.71 -0.73
C TYR A 25 -28.61 -11.86 -1.25
N HIS A 26 -28.96 -10.80 -0.52
CA HIS A 26 -30.06 -9.91 -0.88
C HIS A 26 -29.66 -8.81 -1.87
N SER A 27 -28.37 -8.67 -2.16
CA SER A 27 -27.83 -7.66 -3.07
C SER A 27 -26.95 -8.31 -4.13
N VAL A 28 -27.00 -7.73 -5.33
CA VAL A 28 -26.20 -8.16 -6.48
C VAL A 28 -25.56 -6.92 -7.08
N ALA A 29 -24.29 -7.00 -7.43
CA ALA A 29 -23.59 -5.99 -8.19
C ALA A 29 -23.03 -6.61 -9.47
N GLU A 30 -23.10 -5.86 -10.56
CA GLU A 30 -22.47 -6.20 -11.84
C GLU A 30 -21.15 -5.44 -11.97
N GLY A 31 -20.18 -6.04 -12.66
CA GLY A 31 -18.86 -5.49 -12.86
C GLY A 31 -18.37 -5.63 -14.28
N GLU A 32 -17.09 -5.32 -14.47
CA GLU A 32 -16.41 -5.40 -15.74
C GLU A 32 -15.51 -6.64 -15.82
N THR A 33 -15.26 -7.10 -17.04
CA THR A 33 -14.32 -8.18 -17.30
C THR A 33 -13.18 -7.72 -18.17
N LYS A 34 -11.98 -8.23 -17.91
CA LYS A 34 -10.78 -8.01 -18.72
C LYS A 34 -9.97 -9.30 -18.81
N SER A 35 -9.26 -9.48 -19.92
CA SER A 35 -8.15 -10.43 -19.99
C SER A 35 -6.95 -9.72 -20.59
N TYR A 36 -5.77 -10.25 -20.36
CA TYR A 36 -4.56 -9.74 -20.97
C TYR A 36 -3.68 -10.88 -21.47
N SER A 37 -2.78 -10.55 -22.38
CA SER A 37 -1.78 -11.47 -22.88
C SER A 37 -0.39 -10.84 -22.83
N TYR A 38 0.58 -11.65 -22.47
CA TYR A 38 1.95 -11.23 -22.24
C TYR A 38 2.89 -12.29 -22.82
N LEU A 39 3.49 -11.96 -23.97
CA LEU A 39 4.20 -12.91 -24.83
C LEU A 39 3.30 -14.12 -25.14
N PHE A 40 3.68 -15.32 -24.68
CA PHE A 40 2.97 -16.57 -24.89
C PHE A 40 1.94 -16.88 -23.78
N TYR A 41 1.84 -16.03 -22.77
CA TYR A 41 0.85 -16.16 -21.70
C TYR A 41 -0.46 -15.46 -22.07
N SER A 42 -1.58 -16.08 -21.73
CA SER A 42 -2.91 -15.45 -21.73
C SER A 42 -3.54 -15.68 -20.38
N SER A 43 -4.05 -14.63 -19.76
CA SER A 43 -4.77 -14.75 -18.48
C SER A 43 -6.11 -15.45 -18.66
N GLY A 44 -6.65 -15.96 -17.56
CA GLY A 44 -8.10 -16.17 -17.44
C GLY A 44 -8.86 -14.85 -17.56
N MET A 45 -10.19 -14.91 -17.48
CA MET A 45 -11.02 -13.73 -17.38
C MET A 45 -10.93 -13.15 -15.97
N ILE A 46 -10.45 -11.92 -15.88
CA ILE A 46 -10.35 -11.14 -14.65
C ILE A 46 -11.62 -10.29 -14.53
N HIS A 47 -12.30 -10.41 -13.41
CA HIS A 47 -13.55 -9.72 -13.12
C HIS A 47 -13.31 -8.67 -12.04
N HIS A 48 -13.83 -7.46 -12.23
CA HIS A 48 -13.82 -6.41 -11.22
C HIS A 48 -15.23 -5.90 -10.97
N THR A 49 -15.76 -6.15 -9.76
CA THR A 49 -17.10 -5.70 -9.37
C THR A 49 -17.00 -4.83 -8.12
N VAL A 50 -17.66 -3.67 -8.15
CA VAL A 50 -17.75 -2.78 -6.98
C VAL A 50 -19.07 -3.04 -6.26
N ILE A 51 -18.99 -3.53 -5.02
CA ILE A 51 -20.15 -3.75 -4.14
C ILE A 51 -20.33 -2.55 -3.18
N GLY A 52 -21.58 -2.24 -2.85
CA GLY A 52 -21.98 -1.20 -1.91
C GLY A 52 -23.11 -0.28 -2.41
N PRO A 53 -23.46 0.76 -1.64
CA PRO A 53 -22.82 1.19 -0.38
C PRO A 53 -22.90 0.11 0.71
N LEU A 54 -21.86 0.00 1.54
CA LEU A 54 -21.78 -0.98 2.62
C LEU A 54 -21.76 -0.28 3.98
N GLU A 55 -22.33 -0.92 4.98
CA GLU A 55 -22.21 -0.47 6.36
C GLU A 55 -20.78 -0.65 6.88
N HIS A 56 -20.34 0.29 7.72
CA HIS A 56 -19.03 0.24 8.34
C HIS A 56 -18.95 -0.86 9.41
N ASN A 57 -17.74 -1.35 9.70
CA ASN A 57 -17.46 -2.38 10.73
C ASN A 57 -18.40 -3.59 10.68
N SER A 58 -18.84 -3.97 9.48
CA SER A 58 -19.86 -4.99 9.26
C SER A 58 -19.29 -6.15 8.46
N VAL A 59 -19.78 -7.35 8.77
CA VAL A 59 -19.42 -8.57 8.06
C VAL A 59 -20.40 -8.79 6.92
N TYR A 60 -19.86 -8.97 5.72
CA TYR A 60 -20.60 -9.33 4.52
C TYR A 60 -20.13 -10.70 4.01
N TYR A 61 -21.09 -11.56 3.70
CA TYR A 61 -20.88 -12.80 2.98
C TYR A 61 -21.11 -12.53 1.50
N TYR A 62 -20.23 -13.05 0.65
CA TYR A 62 -20.33 -12.83 -0.78
C TYR A 62 -19.86 -14.03 -1.59
N ARG A 63 -20.42 -14.19 -2.79
CA ARG A 63 -19.93 -15.14 -3.79
C ARG A 63 -19.80 -14.47 -5.14
N CYS A 64 -18.81 -14.95 -5.91
CA CYS A 64 -18.48 -14.42 -7.22
C CYS A 64 -19.05 -15.31 -8.33
N GLY A 65 -19.47 -14.71 -9.45
CA GLY A 65 -19.89 -15.43 -10.65
C GLY A 65 -21.17 -16.25 -10.50
N GLY A 66 -21.97 -16.01 -9.46
CA GLY A 66 -23.27 -16.66 -9.23
C GLY A 66 -23.23 -18.09 -8.68
N GLN A 67 -22.09 -18.78 -8.76
CA GLN A 67 -21.94 -20.20 -8.43
C GLN A 67 -20.65 -20.52 -7.65
N GLY A 68 -19.83 -19.52 -7.32
CA GLY A 68 -18.58 -19.70 -6.56
C GLY A 68 -18.77 -20.04 -5.08
N PRO A 69 -17.68 -20.37 -4.37
CA PRO A 69 -17.71 -20.52 -2.91
C PRO A 69 -18.10 -19.21 -2.22
N GLU A 70 -18.63 -19.33 -1.00
CA GLU A 70 -18.90 -18.17 -0.15
C GLU A 70 -17.60 -17.70 0.53
N PHE A 71 -17.38 -16.39 0.50
CA PHE A 71 -16.32 -15.69 1.21
C PHE A 71 -16.91 -14.74 2.25
N GLN A 72 -16.08 -14.32 3.21
CA GLN A 72 -16.47 -13.40 4.27
C GLN A 72 -15.54 -12.19 4.28
N LEU A 73 -16.09 -11.00 4.01
CA LEU A 73 -15.40 -9.72 4.07
C LEU A 73 -15.85 -8.93 5.30
N LYS A 74 -14.91 -8.29 6.01
CA LYS A 74 -15.25 -7.28 7.04
C LYS A 74 -14.89 -5.88 6.55
N THR A 75 -15.86 -4.96 6.55
CA THR A 75 -15.61 -3.56 6.19
C THR A 75 -14.85 -2.83 7.31
N PRO A 76 -13.99 -1.85 6.98
CA PRO A 76 -13.33 -1.02 7.98
C PRO A 76 -14.34 -0.21 8.83
N PRO A 77 -13.95 0.23 10.04
CA PRO A 77 -14.77 1.12 10.84
C PRO A 77 -14.88 2.52 10.22
N ALA A 78 -15.92 3.26 10.60
CA ALA A 78 -16.15 4.64 10.14
C ALA A 78 -15.22 5.66 10.81
N GLN A 79 -14.72 5.32 12.01
CA GLN A 79 -13.92 6.18 12.88
C GLN A 79 -12.85 5.33 13.57
N PHE A 80 -11.90 5.99 14.23
CA PHE A 80 -10.89 5.34 15.06
C PHE A 80 -11.52 4.44 16.16
N PRO A 81 -10.83 3.37 16.60
CA PRO A 81 -9.51 2.96 16.14
C PRO A 81 -9.54 2.23 14.78
N ILE A 82 -8.47 2.35 14.01
CA ILE A 82 -8.24 1.56 12.80
C ILE A 82 -6.84 0.93 12.85
N THR A 83 -6.73 -0.32 12.40
CA THR A 83 -5.49 -1.08 12.37
C THR A 83 -5.14 -1.47 10.94
N PHE A 84 -3.89 -1.23 10.54
CA PHE A 84 -3.34 -1.65 9.26
C PHE A 84 -2.27 -2.72 9.47
N ALA A 85 -2.32 -3.77 8.65
CA ALA A 85 -1.15 -4.63 8.42
C ALA A 85 -0.35 -4.05 7.27
N VAL A 86 0.98 -4.07 7.36
CA VAL A 86 1.87 -3.51 6.34
C VAL A 86 3.00 -4.49 6.04
N ALA A 87 3.15 -4.89 4.79
CA ALA A 87 4.29 -5.67 4.32
C ALA A 87 4.52 -5.34 2.85
N GLY A 88 5.76 -5.04 2.45
CA GLY A 88 6.17 -4.90 1.05
C GLY A 88 6.90 -6.13 0.56
N ASP A 89 7.12 -6.22 -0.76
CA ASP A 89 8.15 -7.11 -1.30
C ASP A 89 7.90 -8.58 -0.92
N LEU A 90 6.63 -9.00 -1.05
CA LEU A 90 6.15 -10.28 -0.55
C LEU A 90 6.74 -11.45 -1.34
N GLY A 91 6.57 -11.46 -2.67
CA GLY A 91 6.89 -12.62 -3.49
C GLY A 91 6.04 -13.83 -3.14
N GLN A 92 6.62 -15.03 -3.18
CA GLN A 92 5.88 -16.28 -2.98
C GLN A 92 6.76 -17.44 -2.49
N THR A 93 7.59 -17.18 -1.48
CA THR A 93 8.47 -18.17 -0.86
C THR A 93 7.85 -18.74 0.43
N GLY A 94 8.57 -19.65 1.10
CA GLY A 94 8.22 -20.08 2.45
C GLY A 94 8.22 -18.94 3.47
N TRP A 95 9.11 -17.94 3.29
CA TRP A 95 9.15 -16.74 4.12
C TRP A 95 7.93 -15.87 3.88
N THR A 96 7.49 -15.71 2.63
CA THR A 96 6.23 -15.03 2.33
C THR A 96 5.06 -15.68 3.05
N LYS A 97 4.99 -17.02 3.04
CA LYS A 97 3.94 -17.74 3.75
C LYS A 97 4.00 -17.45 5.26
N SER A 98 5.20 -17.50 5.87
CA SER A 98 5.39 -17.15 7.28
C SER A 98 4.95 -15.71 7.60
N THR A 99 5.32 -14.73 6.76
CA THR A 99 4.84 -13.34 6.89
C THR A 99 3.31 -13.26 6.86
N LEU A 100 2.66 -13.94 5.90
CA LEU A 100 1.20 -13.96 5.79
C LEU A 100 0.53 -14.69 6.95
N ASP A 101 1.10 -15.81 7.42
CA ASP A 101 0.61 -16.53 8.60
C ASP A 101 0.68 -15.66 9.86
N HIS A 102 1.75 -14.85 10.02
CA HIS A 102 1.87 -13.90 11.12
C HIS A 102 0.83 -12.76 11.00
N ILE A 103 0.60 -12.25 9.79
CA ILE A 103 -0.43 -11.23 9.53
C ILE A 103 -1.85 -11.78 9.82
N ASP A 104 -2.12 -13.05 9.55
CA ASP A 104 -3.42 -13.68 9.85
C ASP A 104 -3.71 -13.71 11.36
N GLN A 105 -2.67 -13.77 12.19
CA GLN A 105 -2.79 -13.67 13.64
C GLN A 105 -3.07 -12.23 14.12
N CYS A 106 -2.79 -11.22 13.29
CA CYS A 106 -3.07 -9.82 13.58
C CYS A 106 -4.55 -9.46 13.39
N LYS A 107 -5.09 -8.65 14.30
CA LYS A 107 -6.45 -8.09 14.14
C LYS A 107 -6.41 -6.79 13.36
N TYR A 108 -6.31 -6.89 12.03
CA TYR A 108 -6.24 -5.72 11.14
C TYR A 108 -7.55 -5.47 10.36
N ASN A 109 -7.70 -4.23 9.86
CA ASN A 109 -8.84 -3.77 9.08
C ASN A 109 -8.50 -3.61 7.60
N VAL A 110 -7.28 -3.18 7.27
CA VAL A 110 -6.80 -2.91 5.91
C VAL A 110 -5.35 -3.40 5.79
N HIS A 111 -4.98 -4.02 4.68
CA HIS A 111 -3.59 -4.36 4.37
C HIS A 111 -3.01 -3.30 3.43
N LEU A 112 -1.85 -2.74 3.75
CA LEU A 112 -1.11 -1.81 2.89
C LEU A 112 0.16 -2.48 2.36
N LEU A 113 0.41 -2.41 1.05
CA LEU A 113 1.54 -3.10 0.41
C LEU A 113 2.31 -2.14 -0.52
N PRO A 114 3.52 -1.70 -0.14
CA PRO A 114 4.32 -0.72 -0.88
C PRO A 114 5.09 -1.31 -2.09
N GLY A 115 4.40 -2.04 -2.97
CA GLY A 115 4.98 -2.60 -4.21
C GLY A 115 5.66 -3.96 -4.08
N ASP A 116 6.09 -4.48 -5.23
CA ASP A 116 6.71 -5.79 -5.42
C ASP A 116 5.88 -6.96 -4.89
N LEU A 117 4.77 -7.21 -5.58
CA LEU A 117 3.76 -8.15 -5.13
C LEU A 117 4.22 -9.59 -5.34
N SER A 118 4.33 -10.01 -6.60
CA SER A 118 4.41 -11.43 -6.94
C SER A 118 5.81 -11.93 -7.28
N TYR A 119 6.73 -11.02 -7.65
CA TYR A 119 8.02 -11.36 -8.26
C TYR A 119 7.87 -12.32 -9.45
N ALA A 120 6.75 -12.17 -10.17
CA ALA A 120 6.48 -12.88 -11.41
C ALA A 120 7.41 -12.41 -12.51
N ASP A 121 7.67 -11.10 -12.56
CA ASP A 121 8.46 -10.46 -13.60
C ASP A 121 7.90 -10.88 -14.98
N TYR A 122 8.75 -11.43 -15.84
CA TYR A 122 8.35 -11.95 -17.14
C TYR A 122 7.65 -13.33 -17.09
N ILE A 123 7.57 -13.98 -15.92
CA ILE A 123 7.05 -15.33 -15.72
C ILE A 123 5.60 -15.29 -15.20
N GLN A 124 4.66 -15.07 -16.11
CA GLN A 124 3.31 -14.62 -15.78
C GLN A 124 2.41 -15.58 -14.99
N HIS A 125 2.63 -16.89 -15.09
CA HIS A 125 1.89 -17.86 -14.26
C HIS A 125 2.13 -17.67 -12.75
N ARG A 126 3.20 -16.97 -12.38
CA ARG A 126 3.51 -16.62 -10.99
C ARG A 126 2.56 -15.59 -10.40
N TRP A 127 1.92 -14.76 -11.23
CA TRP A 127 0.81 -13.91 -10.76
C TRP A 127 -0.40 -14.74 -10.34
N ASP A 128 -0.67 -15.84 -11.04
CA ASP A 128 -1.81 -16.72 -10.72
C ASP A 128 -1.56 -17.51 -9.43
N SER A 129 -0.34 -18.02 -9.23
CA SER A 129 0.02 -18.66 -7.95
C SER A 129 0.06 -17.67 -6.79
N PHE A 130 0.56 -16.45 -7.02
CA PHE A 130 0.52 -15.39 -6.00
C PHE A 130 -0.91 -15.04 -5.60
N GLY A 131 -1.81 -14.86 -6.57
CA GLY A 131 -3.24 -14.60 -6.29
C GLY A 131 -3.89 -15.70 -5.44
N ARG A 132 -3.55 -16.97 -5.70
CA ARG A 132 -4.00 -18.11 -4.87
C ARG A 132 -3.37 -18.10 -3.48
N LEU A 133 -2.09 -17.74 -3.36
CA LEU A 133 -1.37 -17.67 -2.09
C LEU A 133 -1.99 -16.63 -1.15
N VAL A 134 -2.32 -15.43 -1.65
CA VAL A 134 -2.84 -14.33 -0.82
C VAL A 134 -4.36 -14.35 -0.64
N GLN A 135 -5.09 -15.18 -1.40
CA GLN A 135 -6.56 -15.25 -1.37
C GLN A 135 -7.16 -15.35 0.04
N PRO A 136 -6.64 -16.17 0.98
CA PRO A 136 -7.24 -16.28 2.31
C PRO A 136 -7.35 -14.93 3.04
N LEU A 137 -6.33 -14.07 2.91
CA LEU A 137 -6.30 -12.74 3.52
C LEU A 137 -6.95 -11.66 2.63
N ALA A 138 -6.69 -11.69 1.32
CA ALA A 138 -7.18 -10.69 0.38
C ALA A 138 -8.68 -10.78 0.11
N SER A 139 -9.29 -11.95 0.31
CA SER A 139 -10.76 -12.10 0.27
C SER A 139 -11.45 -11.60 1.54
N ALA A 140 -10.72 -11.55 2.67
CA ALA A 140 -11.29 -11.23 3.97
C ALA A 140 -11.21 -9.75 4.36
N ARG A 141 -10.20 -9.02 3.87
CA ARG A 141 -9.94 -7.61 4.17
C ARG A 141 -9.47 -6.89 2.89
N PRO A 142 -9.73 -5.58 2.76
CA PRO A 142 -9.20 -4.80 1.63
C PRO A 142 -7.68 -4.76 1.66
N TRP A 143 -7.08 -5.02 0.50
CA TRP A 143 -5.65 -4.81 0.23
C TRP A 143 -5.49 -3.59 -0.65
N MET A 144 -4.70 -2.63 -0.19
CA MET A 144 -4.38 -1.40 -0.90
C MET A 144 -2.90 -1.47 -1.28
N VAL A 145 -2.65 -1.60 -2.58
CA VAL A 145 -1.32 -1.88 -3.12
C VAL A 145 -0.85 -0.74 -4.00
N THR A 146 0.46 -0.50 -4.06
CA THR A 146 1.09 0.25 -5.15
C THR A 146 1.99 -0.68 -5.96
N GLN A 147 2.58 -0.17 -7.02
CA GLN A 147 3.52 -0.88 -7.88
C GLN A 147 4.96 -0.75 -7.36
N GLY A 148 5.79 -1.78 -7.55
CA GLY A 148 7.24 -1.71 -7.45
C GLY A 148 7.94 -2.00 -8.78
N ASN A 149 9.28 -2.14 -8.79
CA ASN A 149 9.99 -2.41 -10.04
C ASN A 149 9.63 -3.76 -10.63
N HIS A 150 9.25 -4.75 -9.81
CA HIS A 150 8.88 -6.08 -10.28
C HIS A 150 7.52 -6.09 -11.00
N GLU A 151 6.70 -5.04 -10.85
CA GLU A 151 5.47 -4.85 -11.61
C GLU A 151 5.68 -4.14 -12.96
N VAL A 152 6.85 -3.54 -13.20
CA VAL A 152 7.13 -2.80 -14.44
C VAL A 152 6.99 -3.73 -15.63
N GLU A 153 7.62 -4.90 -15.61
CA GLU A 153 7.47 -5.95 -16.64
C GLU A 153 7.50 -5.41 -18.09
N SER A 154 8.28 -4.37 -18.36
CA SER A 154 8.36 -3.75 -19.68
C SER A 154 9.37 -4.50 -20.55
N ILE A 155 9.04 -4.71 -21.82
CA ILE A 155 9.96 -5.24 -22.83
C ILE A 155 9.98 -4.25 -24.00
N PRO A 156 11.10 -3.54 -24.23
CA PRO A 156 11.20 -2.54 -25.28
C PRO A 156 10.67 -3.06 -26.61
N LEU A 157 9.78 -2.29 -27.24
CA LEU A 157 9.14 -2.58 -28.53
C LEU A 157 8.18 -3.79 -28.57
N LEU A 158 8.03 -4.54 -27.47
CA LEU A 158 7.22 -5.77 -27.44
C LEU A 158 6.07 -5.73 -26.43
N LYS A 159 6.31 -5.15 -25.24
CA LYS A 159 5.31 -5.08 -24.17
C LYS A 159 5.43 -3.78 -23.37
N ASP A 160 4.30 -3.11 -23.23
CA ASP A 160 4.14 -1.99 -22.32
C ASP A 160 4.31 -2.45 -20.87
N GLY A 161 4.72 -1.52 -20.01
CA GLY A 161 4.88 -1.81 -18.59
C GLY A 161 3.56 -1.93 -17.84
N PHE A 162 3.59 -2.57 -16.67
CA PHE A 162 2.47 -2.67 -15.71
C PHE A 162 1.21 -3.37 -16.24
N VAL A 163 1.26 -4.05 -17.39
CA VAL A 163 0.09 -4.69 -18.01
C VAL A 163 -0.58 -5.67 -17.04
N SER A 164 0.23 -6.49 -16.35
CA SER A 164 -0.24 -7.51 -15.40
C SER A 164 -0.79 -6.87 -14.13
N TYR A 165 -0.06 -5.93 -13.54
CA TYR A 165 -0.49 -5.16 -12.36
C TYR A 165 -1.83 -4.45 -12.61
N ASN A 166 -1.92 -3.65 -13.68
CA ASN A 166 -3.13 -2.88 -14.02
C ASN A 166 -4.32 -3.75 -14.41
N SER A 167 -4.09 -5.01 -14.80
CA SER A 167 -5.17 -5.94 -15.12
C SER A 167 -5.64 -6.73 -13.91
N ARG A 168 -4.80 -6.95 -12.89
CA ARG A 168 -5.11 -7.80 -11.72
C ARG A 168 -5.48 -6.99 -10.48
N TRP A 169 -4.88 -5.82 -10.30
CA TRP A 169 -4.98 -5.00 -9.09
C TRP A 169 -5.52 -3.61 -9.45
N LYS A 170 -6.81 -3.52 -9.75
CA LYS A 170 -7.49 -2.26 -10.06
C LYS A 170 -7.84 -1.50 -8.77
N MET A 171 -7.06 -0.48 -8.48
CA MET A 171 -7.17 0.39 -7.30
C MET A 171 -8.16 1.54 -7.55
N PRO A 172 -8.61 2.28 -6.51
CA PRO A 172 -9.63 3.34 -6.66
C PRO A 172 -9.04 4.66 -7.20
N PHE A 173 -8.30 4.59 -8.30
CA PHE A 173 -7.59 5.75 -8.85
C PHE A 173 -8.55 6.79 -9.43
N GLU A 174 -9.60 6.36 -10.12
CA GLU A 174 -10.61 7.25 -10.70
C GLU A 174 -11.38 7.98 -9.59
N GLU A 175 -11.73 7.28 -8.50
CA GLU A 175 -12.42 7.83 -7.34
C GLU A 175 -11.56 8.88 -6.61
N SER A 176 -10.24 8.76 -6.67
CA SER A 176 -9.29 9.75 -6.16
C SER A 176 -8.99 10.90 -7.13
N GLY A 177 -9.59 10.88 -8.33
CA GLY A 177 -9.34 11.86 -9.40
C GLY A 177 -7.97 11.72 -10.07
N SER A 178 -7.31 10.56 -9.93
CA SER A 178 -6.10 10.21 -10.67
C SER A 178 -6.46 9.66 -12.05
N SER A 179 -5.57 9.87 -13.02
CA SER A 179 -5.66 9.28 -14.36
C SER A 179 -4.95 7.92 -14.49
N SER A 180 -4.30 7.45 -13.42
CA SER A 180 -3.44 6.27 -13.46
C SER A 180 -3.64 5.38 -12.24
N ASN A 181 -3.71 4.08 -12.46
CA ASN A 181 -3.76 3.07 -11.39
C ASN A 181 -2.45 2.94 -10.59
N LEU A 182 -1.39 3.66 -11.00
CA LEU A 182 -0.08 3.63 -10.35
C LEU A 182 0.03 4.61 -9.17
N TYR A 183 -0.87 5.60 -9.08
CA TYR A 183 -0.92 6.56 -7.98
C TYR A 183 -2.36 7.00 -7.73
N TYR A 184 -2.78 6.99 -6.46
CA TYR A 184 -4.16 7.25 -6.05
C TYR A 184 -4.23 7.54 -4.55
N SER A 185 -5.37 8.03 -4.07
CA SER A 185 -5.61 8.26 -2.65
C SER A 185 -6.93 7.63 -2.19
N PHE A 186 -7.08 7.43 -0.88
CA PHE A 186 -8.34 7.01 -0.28
C PHE A 186 -8.43 7.47 1.18
N GLU A 187 -9.65 7.58 1.69
CA GLU A 187 -9.90 7.89 3.09
C GLU A 187 -10.54 6.71 3.81
N VAL A 188 -10.08 6.44 5.02
CA VAL A 188 -10.68 5.43 5.90
C VAL A 188 -10.50 5.82 7.35
N ALA A 189 -11.58 5.79 8.14
CA ALA A 189 -11.58 6.02 9.57
C ALA A 189 -10.82 7.27 10.06
N GLY A 190 -10.86 8.39 9.33
CA GLY A 190 -10.14 9.63 9.70
C GLY A 190 -8.67 9.66 9.26
N VAL A 191 -8.28 8.78 8.33
CA VAL A 191 -6.95 8.72 7.74
C VAL A 191 -7.07 9.00 6.26
N HIS A 192 -6.28 9.94 5.74
CA HIS A 192 -6.10 10.13 4.31
C HIS A 192 -4.79 9.46 3.91
N ILE A 193 -4.84 8.51 2.96
CA ILE A 193 -3.69 7.74 2.50
C ILE A 193 -3.45 8.03 1.02
N ILE A 194 -2.21 8.43 0.70
CA ILE A 194 -1.75 8.69 -0.67
C ILE A 194 -0.81 7.57 -1.07
N MET A 195 -1.11 6.91 -2.19
CA MET A 195 -0.27 5.92 -2.83
C MET A 195 0.41 6.60 -4.03
N LEU A 196 1.75 6.72 -3.99
CA LEU A 196 2.54 7.28 -5.07
C LEU A 196 3.23 6.17 -5.87
N GLY A 197 3.47 6.45 -7.14
CA GLY A 197 4.14 5.56 -8.09
C GLY A 197 5.61 5.97 -8.26
N SER A 198 6.53 5.24 -7.64
CA SER A 198 7.97 5.44 -7.80
C SER A 198 8.50 5.22 -9.22
N TYR A 199 7.76 4.47 -10.05
CA TYR A 199 8.12 4.19 -11.45
C TYR A 199 7.11 4.78 -12.44
N ALA A 200 6.32 5.76 -11.99
CA ALA A 200 5.60 6.69 -12.85
C ALA A 200 6.36 8.03 -12.85
N ASP A 201 6.19 8.84 -13.91
CA ASP A 201 6.79 10.18 -13.94
C ASP A 201 6.36 10.98 -12.70
N TYR A 202 7.33 11.60 -12.03
CA TYR A 202 7.16 12.29 -10.75
C TYR A 202 7.78 13.70 -10.71
N ASP A 203 8.34 14.18 -11.81
CA ASP A 203 8.84 15.54 -11.89
C ASP A 203 7.70 16.57 -11.78
N GLU A 204 8.05 17.85 -11.61
CA GLU A 204 7.10 18.94 -11.41
C GLU A 204 6.11 19.15 -12.58
N TYR A 205 6.43 18.63 -13.77
CA TYR A 205 5.59 18.68 -14.97
C TYR A 205 4.73 17.43 -15.15
N SER A 206 4.96 16.37 -14.39
CA SER A 206 4.24 15.10 -14.49
C SER A 206 2.76 15.18 -14.09
N GLU A 207 1.94 14.27 -14.63
CA GLU A 207 0.54 14.12 -14.21
C GLU A 207 0.43 13.73 -12.74
N GLN A 208 1.34 12.88 -12.24
CA GLN A 208 1.37 12.45 -10.84
C GLN A 208 1.61 13.62 -9.89
N TYR A 209 2.58 14.48 -10.18
CA TYR A 209 2.89 15.64 -9.35
C TYR A 209 1.73 16.65 -9.32
N ARG A 210 1.12 16.90 -10.47
CA ARG A 210 -0.07 17.76 -10.58
C ARG A 210 -1.27 17.17 -9.84
N TRP A 211 -1.50 15.87 -9.95
CA TRP A 211 -2.52 15.15 -9.19
C TRP A 211 -2.25 15.23 -7.67
N LEU A 212 -1.01 15.01 -7.22
CA LEU A 212 -0.62 15.08 -5.80
C LEU A 212 -0.92 16.47 -5.22
N LYS A 213 -0.59 17.56 -5.93
CA LYS A 213 -0.96 18.92 -5.50
C LYS A 213 -2.48 19.07 -5.38
N ALA A 214 -3.23 18.60 -6.37
CA ALA A 214 -4.68 18.67 -6.34
C ALA A 214 -5.30 17.84 -5.20
N ASP A 215 -4.75 16.67 -4.90
CA ASP A 215 -5.19 15.79 -3.83
C ASP A 215 -4.90 16.40 -2.45
N LEU A 216 -3.66 16.85 -2.22
CA LEU A 216 -3.25 17.55 -0.99
C LEU A 216 -4.08 18.80 -0.71
N SER A 217 -4.53 19.51 -1.76
CA SER A 217 -5.39 20.70 -1.60
C SER A 217 -6.78 20.39 -1.03
N LYS A 218 -7.24 19.13 -1.16
CA LYS A 218 -8.55 18.66 -0.69
C LYS A 218 -8.51 18.08 0.73
N VAL A 219 -7.31 17.84 1.29
CA VAL A 219 -7.14 17.24 2.61
C VAL A 219 -7.62 18.22 3.69
N ASP A 220 -8.69 17.85 4.40
CA ASP A 220 -9.16 18.54 5.60
C ASP A 220 -8.69 17.80 6.85
N ARG A 221 -7.66 18.32 7.51
CA ARG A 221 -7.07 17.73 8.73
C ARG A 221 -8.04 17.67 9.93
N LYS A 222 -9.21 18.31 9.87
CA LYS A 222 -10.27 18.11 10.87
C LYS A 222 -11.06 16.81 10.62
N ARG A 223 -11.23 16.43 9.35
CA ARG A 223 -11.88 15.18 8.94
C ARG A 223 -10.89 14.01 8.93
N THR A 224 -9.70 14.25 8.40
CA THR A 224 -8.60 13.28 8.30
C THR A 224 -7.35 13.79 9.02
N PRO A 225 -7.32 13.71 10.37
CA PRO A 225 -6.18 14.19 11.15
C PRO A 225 -4.86 13.49 10.82
N TRP A 226 -4.92 12.26 10.30
CA TRP A 226 -3.76 11.49 9.85
C TRP A 226 -3.60 11.56 8.35
N LEU A 227 -2.38 11.88 7.91
CA LEU A 227 -1.97 11.87 6.52
C LEU A 227 -0.80 10.89 6.35
N LEU A 228 -1.05 9.79 5.64
CA LEU A 228 -0.06 8.74 5.33
C LEU A 228 0.31 8.80 3.86
N VAL A 229 1.55 8.47 3.54
CA VAL A 229 2.01 8.29 2.16
C VAL A 229 2.69 6.94 2.02
N LEU A 230 2.40 6.23 0.93
CA LEU A 230 3.08 4.99 0.56
C LEU A 230 3.64 5.09 -0.86
N PHE A 231 4.83 4.55 -1.06
CA PHE A 231 5.45 4.35 -2.37
C PHE A 231 6.47 3.21 -2.28
N HIS A 232 7.11 2.84 -3.38
CA HIS A 232 7.99 1.67 -3.36
C HIS A 232 9.42 1.99 -2.94
N VAL A 233 10.07 2.95 -3.60
CA VAL A 233 11.51 3.21 -3.40
C VAL A 233 11.74 4.15 -2.21
N PRO A 234 12.41 3.72 -1.12
CA PRO A 234 12.61 4.54 0.08
C PRO A 234 13.52 5.75 -0.19
N TRP A 235 13.11 6.92 0.32
CA TRP A 235 13.91 8.16 0.24
C TRP A 235 15.04 8.20 1.29
N TYR A 236 14.74 7.72 2.50
CA TYR A 236 15.69 7.61 3.60
C TYR A 236 16.06 6.15 3.80
N ASN A 237 17.17 5.75 3.19
CA ASN A 237 17.69 4.39 3.20
C ASN A 237 19.14 4.41 3.67
N SER A 238 19.49 3.67 4.72
CA SER A 238 20.87 3.51 5.18
C SER A 238 21.43 2.12 4.86
N ASN A 239 20.66 1.27 4.20
CA ASN A 239 21.11 0.02 3.63
C ASN A 239 21.99 0.28 2.41
N THR A 240 23.07 -0.49 2.22
CA THR A 240 23.94 -0.33 1.05
C THR A 240 23.27 -0.74 -0.27
N ALA A 241 22.21 -1.53 -0.22
CA ALA A 241 21.35 -1.81 -1.38
C ALA A 241 20.52 -0.58 -1.74
N HIS A 242 20.35 -0.31 -3.04
CA HIS A 242 19.47 0.75 -3.56
C HIS A 242 19.78 2.17 -3.07
N GLN A 243 21.06 2.46 -2.82
CA GLN A 243 21.49 3.78 -2.37
C GLN A 243 21.25 4.85 -3.44
N GLY A 244 20.49 5.88 -3.08
CA GLY A 244 20.24 7.04 -3.92
C GLY A 244 19.14 6.86 -4.97
N GLU A 245 18.55 5.67 -5.12
CA GLU A 245 17.52 5.43 -6.15
C GLU A 245 16.26 6.30 -5.95
N GLY A 246 15.91 6.63 -4.71
CA GLY A 246 14.78 7.51 -4.38
C GLY A 246 15.09 9.00 -4.41
N ALA A 247 16.34 9.42 -4.67
CA ALA A 247 16.79 10.80 -4.43
C ALA A 247 16.10 11.84 -5.34
N ASP A 248 15.83 11.49 -6.60
CA ASP A 248 15.19 12.41 -7.55
C ASP A 248 13.70 12.63 -7.19
N MET A 249 12.98 11.55 -6.86
CA MET A 249 11.59 11.64 -6.42
C MET A 249 11.49 12.39 -5.07
N MET A 250 12.42 12.13 -4.15
CA MET A 250 12.52 12.89 -2.88
C MET A 250 12.71 14.39 -3.15
N THR A 251 13.64 14.74 -4.04
CA THR A 251 13.92 16.14 -4.40
C THR A 251 12.67 16.84 -4.96
N ALA A 252 11.91 16.15 -5.81
CA ALA A 252 10.68 16.69 -6.38
C ALA A 252 9.55 16.81 -5.35
N MET A 253 9.28 15.74 -4.58
CA MET A 253 8.01 15.59 -3.85
C MET A 253 8.12 15.79 -2.33
N GLU A 254 9.30 15.61 -1.70
CA GLU A 254 9.46 15.83 -0.25
C GLU A 254 9.01 17.22 0.20
N PRO A 255 9.29 18.33 -0.53
CA PRO A 255 8.81 19.65 -0.14
C PRO A 255 7.28 19.75 -0.08
N LEU A 256 6.55 19.06 -0.97
CA LEU A 256 5.08 19.02 -0.93
C LEU A 256 4.57 18.26 0.29
N LEU A 257 5.13 17.06 0.53
CA LEU A 257 4.74 16.21 1.65
C LEU A 257 5.06 16.87 3.00
N TYR A 258 6.22 17.51 3.09
CA TYR A 258 6.64 18.25 4.28
C TYR A 258 5.70 19.44 4.57
N ALA A 259 5.35 20.22 3.54
CA ALA A 259 4.42 21.33 3.67
C ALA A 259 3.00 20.86 4.07
N ALA A 260 2.57 19.70 3.56
CA ALA A 260 1.32 19.06 3.93
C ALA A 260 1.33 18.43 5.33
N SER A 261 2.48 18.41 6.01
CA SER A 261 2.67 17.76 7.31
C SER A 261 2.23 16.29 7.28
N VAL A 262 2.74 15.54 6.31
CA VAL A 262 2.60 14.07 6.26
C VAL A 262 3.14 13.47 7.57
N ASP A 263 2.36 12.58 8.19
CA ASP A 263 2.71 12.02 9.49
C ASP A 263 3.75 10.90 9.37
N LEU A 264 3.53 10.01 8.40
CA LEU A 264 4.27 8.77 8.19
C LEU A 264 4.33 8.43 6.70
N VAL A 265 5.51 7.98 6.26
CA VAL A 265 5.81 7.48 4.93
C VAL A 265 6.21 6.01 5.04
N LEU A 266 5.60 5.12 4.25
CA LEU A 266 5.95 3.70 4.20
C LEU A 266 6.49 3.35 2.81
N ALA A 267 7.58 2.60 2.76
CA ALA A 267 8.23 2.15 1.54
C ALA A 267 8.67 0.69 1.61
N GLY A 268 8.85 0.05 0.45
CA GLY A 268 9.34 -1.32 0.30
C GLY A 268 10.77 -1.35 -0.22
N HIS A 269 10.99 -2.14 -1.29
CA HIS A 269 12.14 -2.17 -2.19
C HIS A 269 13.44 -2.70 -1.58
N VAL A 270 13.88 -2.12 -0.45
CA VAL A 270 15.04 -2.61 0.27
C VAL A 270 14.59 -3.78 1.14
N HIS A 271 15.16 -4.95 0.91
CA HIS A 271 14.78 -6.20 1.60
C HIS A 271 15.29 -6.28 3.04
N ALA A 272 14.87 -5.31 3.86
CA ALA A 272 15.16 -5.19 5.26
C ALA A 272 14.17 -4.20 5.90
N TYR A 273 14.14 -4.18 7.23
CA TYR A 273 13.39 -3.18 7.99
C TYR A 273 14.29 -1.99 8.35
N GLU A 274 13.76 -0.77 8.23
CA GLU A 274 14.40 0.44 8.74
C GLU A 274 13.35 1.50 9.11
N ARG A 275 13.51 2.15 10.27
CA ARG A 275 12.68 3.25 10.73
C ARG A 275 13.52 4.49 11.03
N SER A 276 13.11 5.63 10.49
CA SER A 276 13.73 6.91 10.78
C SER A 276 13.15 7.58 12.03
N LYS A 277 13.87 8.56 12.57
CA LYS A 277 13.28 9.66 13.34
C LYS A 277 12.47 10.56 12.40
N ARG A 278 11.74 11.54 12.95
CA ARG A 278 11.17 12.60 12.12
C ARG A 278 12.30 13.36 11.40
N VAL A 279 12.20 13.40 10.08
CA VAL A 279 13.28 13.86 9.21
C VAL A 279 12.71 14.70 8.07
N TYR A 280 13.49 15.69 7.65
CA TYR A 280 13.24 16.48 6.45
C TYR A 280 14.57 16.96 5.87
N ASN A 281 14.75 16.81 4.56
CA ASN A 281 15.96 17.22 3.85
C ASN A 281 17.26 16.72 4.53
N GLY A 282 17.31 15.43 4.89
CA GLY A 282 18.49 14.82 5.51
C GLY A 282 18.74 15.17 6.98
N ARG A 283 17.87 15.98 7.60
CA ARG A 283 18.07 16.51 8.97
C ARG A 283 16.91 16.14 9.87
N LEU A 284 17.22 15.97 11.17
CA LEU A 284 16.19 15.77 12.19
C LEU A 284 15.29 17.00 12.25
N ASP A 285 13.99 16.79 12.13
CA ASP A 285 12.99 17.85 12.16
C ASP A 285 11.73 17.33 12.87
N PRO A 286 11.33 17.89 14.02
CA PRO A 286 10.11 17.49 14.72
C PRO A 286 8.81 17.61 13.92
N CYS A 287 8.80 18.39 12.84
CA CYS A 287 7.69 18.53 11.91
C CYS A 287 7.89 17.76 10.60
N GLY A 288 8.99 16.99 10.47
CA GLY A 288 9.22 16.05 9.38
C GLY A 288 8.41 14.75 9.54
N SER A 289 8.34 13.98 8.46
CA SER A 289 7.68 12.66 8.47
C SER A 289 8.57 11.63 9.17
N VAL A 290 7.94 10.62 9.79
CA VAL A 290 8.64 9.35 10.05
C VAL A 290 8.65 8.58 8.73
N HIS A 291 9.80 8.01 8.35
CA HIS A 291 9.93 7.12 7.20
C HIS A 291 10.18 5.69 7.70
N ILE A 292 9.48 4.74 7.11
CA ILE A 292 9.63 3.31 7.40
C ILE A 292 9.82 2.56 6.10
N THR A 293 10.89 1.78 6.04
CA THR A 293 11.15 0.78 5.02
C THR A 293 10.73 -0.58 5.57
N ILE A 294 9.84 -1.27 4.84
CA ILE A 294 9.18 -2.53 5.20
C ILE A 294 9.17 -3.48 3.99
N GLY A 295 10.29 -3.53 3.26
CA GLY A 295 10.48 -4.38 2.08
C GLY A 295 10.92 -5.81 2.40
N ASP A 296 10.70 -6.24 3.64
CA ASP A 296 11.16 -7.49 4.22
C ASP A 296 10.08 -8.59 4.20
N GLY A 297 9.18 -8.58 3.21
CA GLY A 297 8.04 -9.50 3.15
C GLY A 297 8.36 -10.97 2.86
N GLY A 298 9.59 -11.28 2.43
CA GLY A 298 10.03 -12.67 2.24
C GLY A 298 10.21 -13.11 0.79
N ASN A 299 10.43 -12.19 -0.14
CA ASN A 299 10.61 -12.55 -1.55
C ASN A 299 11.85 -13.43 -1.83
N LYS A 300 11.97 -13.85 -3.09
CA LYS A 300 12.97 -14.82 -3.58
C LYS A 300 14.41 -14.28 -3.60
N GLU A 301 14.60 -12.96 -3.54
CA GLU A 301 15.92 -12.33 -3.69
C GLU A 301 16.71 -12.29 -2.38
N GLY A 302 16.01 -12.45 -1.24
CA GLY A 302 16.63 -12.55 0.08
C GLY A 302 16.88 -11.19 0.73
N LEU A 303 17.50 -11.23 1.92
CA LEU A 303 17.68 -10.05 2.78
C LEU A 303 18.87 -9.16 2.35
N ALA A 304 18.67 -7.85 2.45
CA ALA A 304 19.70 -6.84 2.30
C ALA A 304 20.42 -6.63 3.66
N ALA A 305 21.44 -7.43 3.96
CA ALA A 305 22.05 -7.47 5.30
C ALA A 305 23.09 -6.37 5.63
N ARG A 306 23.42 -5.47 4.70
CA ARG A 306 24.55 -4.54 4.83
C ARG A 306 24.08 -3.09 4.94
N TYR A 307 24.55 -2.39 5.96
CA TYR A 307 24.21 -0.99 6.22
C TYR A 307 25.44 -0.08 6.25
N ILE A 308 25.21 1.21 5.96
CA ILE A 308 26.20 2.27 6.10
C ILE A 308 26.59 2.40 7.58
N ASN A 309 27.90 2.58 7.82
CA ASN A 309 28.49 2.72 9.15
C ASN A 309 29.37 3.99 9.19
N PRO A 310 29.20 4.90 10.18
CA PRO A 310 28.22 4.85 11.28
C PRO A 310 26.77 4.96 10.82
N GLN A 311 25.85 4.52 11.67
CA GLN A 311 24.41 4.70 11.46
C GLN A 311 24.12 6.20 11.29
N PRO A 312 23.47 6.62 10.19
CA PRO A 312 23.05 8.01 10.03
C PRO A 312 22.14 8.43 11.19
N ILE A 313 22.30 9.67 11.68
CA ILE A 313 21.57 10.14 12.88
C ILE A 313 20.04 10.13 12.74
N TRP A 314 19.54 10.18 11.51
CA TRP A 314 18.11 10.10 11.20
C TRP A 314 17.58 8.66 11.21
N SER A 315 18.43 7.64 11.08
CA SER A 315 18.04 6.23 11.16
C SER A 315 17.96 5.83 12.63
N GLU A 316 16.77 5.48 13.13
CA GLU A 316 16.56 5.13 14.54
C GLU A 316 16.76 3.63 14.76
N PHE A 317 16.12 2.81 13.93
CA PHE A 317 16.19 1.36 14.00
C PHE A 317 16.37 0.78 12.60
N ARG A 318 17.16 -0.28 12.47
CA ARG A 318 17.38 -1.00 11.21
C ARG A 318 17.79 -2.44 11.47
N GLU A 319 17.15 -3.38 10.79
CA GLU A 319 17.40 -4.82 10.94
C GLU A 319 17.09 -5.55 9.63
N ALA A 320 17.96 -6.49 9.26
CA ALA A 320 17.76 -7.35 8.11
C ALA A 320 17.21 -8.70 8.59
N SER A 321 15.89 -8.74 8.75
CA SER A 321 15.08 -9.92 9.07
C SER A 321 13.79 -9.82 8.26
N PHE A 322 13.16 -10.95 7.92
CA PHE A 322 11.83 -10.91 7.31
C PHE A 322 10.75 -10.61 8.34
N GLY A 323 9.68 -9.96 7.94
CA GLY A 323 8.66 -9.52 8.87
C GLY A 323 7.49 -8.75 8.26
N HIS A 324 6.70 -8.16 9.15
CA HIS A 324 5.61 -7.25 8.81
C HIS A 324 5.41 -6.20 9.90
N GLY A 325 4.73 -5.11 9.54
CA GLY A 325 4.34 -4.04 10.44
C GLY A 325 2.86 -4.04 10.79
N GLU A 326 2.54 -3.51 11.97
CA GLU A 326 1.19 -3.23 12.44
C GLU A 326 1.09 -1.75 12.82
N LEU A 327 0.21 -1.01 12.14
CA LEU A 327 -0.08 0.40 12.45
C LEU A 327 -1.47 0.52 13.07
N LYS A 328 -1.54 0.86 14.36
CA LYS A 328 -2.79 1.11 15.09
C LYS A 328 -2.99 2.60 15.29
N ILE A 329 -3.91 3.19 14.55
CA ILE A 329 -4.30 4.59 14.77
C ILE A 329 -5.44 4.61 15.78
N ILE A 330 -5.16 5.13 16.97
CA ILE A 330 -6.05 5.03 18.14
C ILE A 330 -7.08 6.17 18.16
N ASN A 331 -6.65 7.36 17.80
CA ASN A 331 -7.48 8.57 17.74
C ASN A 331 -6.79 9.62 16.85
N SER A 332 -7.29 10.86 16.83
CA SER A 332 -6.75 11.96 16.01
C SER A 332 -5.32 12.41 16.36
N SER A 333 -4.73 11.91 17.45
CA SER A 333 -3.46 12.39 17.99
C SER A 333 -2.40 11.31 18.13
N HIS A 334 -2.78 10.06 18.41
CA HIS A 334 -1.82 8.99 18.68
C HIS A 334 -2.05 7.76 17.81
N ALA A 335 -0.96 7.27 17.24
CA ALA A 335 -0.86 5.98 16.59
C ALA A 335 0.28 5.16 17.21
N PHE A 336 0.15 3.85 17.17
CA PHE A 336 1.18 2.92 17.61
C PHE A 336 1.64 2.09 16.41
N TRP A 337 2.93 2.14 16.12
CA TRP A 337 3.58 1.29 15.14
C TRP A 337 4.35 0.18 15.85
N SER A 338 4.24 -1.04 15.36
CA SER A 338 5.15 -2.13 15.73
C SER A 338 5.57 -2.95 14.52
N TRP A 339 6.81 -3.43 14.53
CA TRP A 339 7.35 -4.36 13.55
C TRP A 339 7.64 -5.71 14.19
N HIS A 340 7.31 -6.78 13.48
CA HIS A 340 7.35 -8.15 13.95
C HIS A 340 8.16 -8.99 12.96
N ARG A 341 9.28 -9.56 13.42
CA ARG A 341 10.10 -10.47 12.62
C ARG A 341 9.49 -11.87 12.56
N ASN A 342 9.88 -12.63 11.55
CA ASN A 342 9.41 -14.00 11.31
C ASN A 342 10.20 -15.09 12.04
N ASP A 343 11.38 -14.78 12.60
CA ASP A 343 12.27 -15.76 13.24
C ASP A 343 11.71 -16.32 14.57
N ASP A 344 10.67 -15.69 15.11
CA ASP A 344 9.96 -16.10 16.30
C ASP A 344 8.70 -16.90 15.89
N ASP A 345 8.39 -18.02 16.56
CA ASP A 345 7.18 -18.84 16.28
C ASP A 345 5.85 -18.05 16.41
N GLU A 346 5.93 -16.92 17.12
CA GLU A 346 4.87 -15.95 17.34
C GLU A 346 5.33 -14.57 16.86
N PRO A 347 4.44 -13.65 16.45
CA PRO A 347 4.81 -12.32 16.00
C PRO A 347 5.30 -11.46 17.18
N VAL A 348 6.57 -11.66 17.59
CA VAL A 348 7.22 -10.89 18.64
C VAL A 348 7.59 -9.50 18.11
N LYS A 349 7.18 -8.47 18.85
CA LYS A 349 7.50 -7.08 18.54
C LYS A 349 9.00 -6.85 18.72
N SER A 350 9.69 -6.60 17.61
CA SER A 350 11.14 -6.35 17.59
C SER A 350 11.47 -4.85 17.64
N ASP A 351 10.59 -4.01 17.10
CA ASP A 351 10.65 -2.56 17.20
C ASP A 351 9.24 -1.98 17.36
N ASP A 352 9.10 -0.89 18.12
CA ASP A 352 7.83 -0.19 18.26
C ASP A 352 7.99 1.29 18.63
N ILE A 353 6.97 2.09 18.30
CA ILE A 353 6.94 3.51 18.64
C ILE A 353 5.50 4.04 18.72
N TRP A 354 5.26 4.92 19.68
CA TRP A 354 4.10 5.82 19.66
C TRP A 354 4.40 7.03 18.78
N ILE A 355 3.58 7.24 17.75
CA ILE A 355 3.64 8.38 16.85
C ILE A 355 2.55 9.37 17.27
N THR A 356 2.95 10.63 17.51
CA THR A 356 2.00 11.74 17.69
C THR A 356 1.75 12.42 16.36
N SER A 357 0.48 12.60 15.97
CA SER A 357 0.11 13.29 14.73
C SER A 357 0.64 14.72 14.72
N LEU A 358 1.12 15.17 13.57
CA LEU A 358 1.56 16.54 13.30
C LEU A 358 0.42 17.57 13.41
N THR A 359 -0.83 17.12 13.33
CA THR A 359 -2.01 17.94 13.66
C THR A 359 -2.04 18.31 15.14
N SER A 360 -1.52 17.44 16.02
CA SER A 360 -1.51 17.65 17.48
C SER A 360 -0.27 18.38 18.00
N THR A 361 0.76 18.58 17.17
CA THR A 361 2.02 19.25 17.56
C THR A 361 2.08 20.72 17.11
N GLY A 362 1.08 21.21 16.38
CA GLY A 362 1.05 22.58 15.83
C GLY A 362 1.82 22.75 14.51
N CYS A 363 2.48 21.70 13.99
CA CYS A 363 3.22 21.75 12.73
C CYS A 363 2.32 22.09 11.53
N VAL A 364 1.08 21.58 11.51
CA VAL A 364 0.10 21.88 10.44
C VAL A 364 -0.21 23.38 10.38
N ASP A 365 -0.42 24.02 11.54
CA ASP A 365 -0.72 25.46 11.60
C ASP A 365 0.50 26.30 11.20
N GLN A 366 1.70 25.91 11.64
CA GLN A 366 2.95 26.59 11.30
C GLN A 366 3.22 26.58 9.78
N LYS A 367 2.87 25.49 9.09
CA LYS A 367 3.14 25.29 7.66
C LYS A 367 1.99 25.66 6.72
N ARG A 368 0.84 26.11 7.24
CA ARG A 368 -0.35 26.40 6.42
C ARG A 368 -0.07 27.33 5.23
N ASN A 369 0.71 28.39 5.46
CA ASN A 369 1.06 29.34 4.40
C ASN A 369 2.07 28.76 3.41
N GLU A 370 3.02 27.95 3.88
CA GLU A 370 3.99 27.23 3.04
C GLU A 370 3.27 26.28 2.09
N LEU A 371 2.35 25.46 2.60
CA LEU A 371 1.53 24.57 1.80
C LEU A 371 0.72 25.35 0.75
N ARG A 372 0.01 26.39 1.17
CA ARG A 372 -0.77 27.21 0.23
C ARG A 372 0.09 27.77 -0.90
N ASN A 373 1.30 28.24 -0.60
CA ASN A 373 2.22 28.76 -1.61
C ASN A 373 2.74 27.67 -2.55
N LYS A 374 3.08 26.48 -2.02
CA LYS A 374 3.49 25.31 -2.80
C LYS A 374 2.40 24.77 -3.72
N LEU A 375 1.14 24.84 -3.27
CA LEU A 375 0.00 24.40 -4.08
C LEU A 375 -0.37 25.39 -5.19
N MET A 376 -0.09 26.69 -5.01
CA MET A 376 -0.38 27.74 -5.99
C MET A 376 0.77 28.02 -6.97
N THR A 377 1.99 27.56 -6.67
CA THR A 377 3.09 27.63 -7.63
C THR A 377 2.77 26.72 -8.82
N PRO A 378 3.20 27.05 -10.05
CA PRO A 378 2.96 26.21 -11.22
C PRO A 378 3.32 24.74 -10.99
#